data_AF-A0A2E3KIG6-F1
#
_entry.id   AF-A0A2E3KIG6-F1
#
_cell.length_a   1.000
_cell.length_b   1.000
_cell.length_c   1.000
_cell.angle_alpha   90.00
_cell.angle_beta   90.00
_cell.angle_gamma   90.00
#
_symmetry.space_group_name_H-M   'P 1'
#
loop_
_entity.id
_entity.type
_entity.pdbx_description
1 polymer ?
#
loop_
_entity_poly.entity_id
_entity_poly.type
_entity_poly.pdbx_seq_one_letter_code
_entity_poly.pdbx_strand_id
1 'polypeptide(L)'
;MTVVYDTVSEGWHLLGFETRWWIAAGSWCAFWSLLLVGLQRRRRDEDIRSEARGFGLKTSILITGGVSVLLGSTIALDIVQETWRTPGVLLEETIVRSGNGDSFSEVFSEALPAGVEFEVQDSRPSWHQVRFSDGRSGWIAADDVARIGNS
;
A
#
# COMPACT_ATOMS: atom_id res chain seq x y z
N MET A 1 -3.25 -19.89 -3.91
CA MET A 1 -4.04 -18.69 -4.29
C MET A 1 -3.11 -17.47 -4.32
N THR A 2 -2.05 -17.54 -5.15
CA THR A 2 -0.88 -16.64 -5.11
C THR A 2 -0.64 -15.91 -6.43
N VAL A 3 -1.14 -16.47 -7.55
CA VAL A 3 -0.95 -15.94 -8.91
C VAL A 3 -1.60 -14.55 -9.12
N VAL A 4 -2.66 -14.24 -8.36
CA VAL A 4 -3.35 -12.94 -8.47
C VAL A 4 -2.57 -11.81 -7.79
N TYR A 5 -1.75 -12.11 -6.78
CA TYR A 5 -1.00 -11.08 -6.05
C TYR A 5 0.22 -10.60 -6.86
N ASP A 6 0.95 -11.53 -7.48
CA ASP A 6 2.13 -11.21 -8.30
C ASP A 6 1.77 -10.41 -9.56
N THR A 7 0.68 -10.77 -10.25
CA THR A 7 0.26 -10.07 -11.47
C THR A 7 -0.28 -8.67 -11.21
N VAL A 8 -0.92 -8.45 -10.05
CA VAL A 8 -1.37 -7.11 -9.68
C VAL A 8 -0.16 -6.28 -9.22
N SER A 9 0.73 -6.81 -8.39
CA SER A 9 1.90 -6.09 -7.86
C SER A 9 2.92 -5.66 -8.93
N GLU A 10 3.18 -6.49 -9.96
CA GLU A 10 4.08 -6.12 -11.08
C GLU A 10 3.58 -4.91 -11.90
N GLY A 11 2.25 -4.75 -12.03
CA GLY A 11 1.67 -3.64 -12.79
C GLY A 11 1.83 -2.26 -12.15
N TRP A 12 2.06 -2.19 -10.84
CA TRP A 12 2.12 -0.92 -10.10
C TRP A 12 3.49 -0.22 -10.16
N HIS A 13 4.54 -0.90 -10.58
CA HIS A 13 5.90 -0.34 -10.67
C HIS A 13 6.17 0.46 -11.96
N LEU A 14 5.24 0.44 -12.93
CA LEU A 14 5.39 1.14 -14.21
C LEU A 14 5.03 2.63 -14.15
N LEU A 15 4.38 3.10 -13.07
CA LEU A 15 4.01 4.49 -12.90
C LEU A 15 4.92 5.14 -11.86
N GLY A 16 5.89 5.94 -12.34
CA GLY A 16 6.81 6.70 -11.50
C GLY A 16 6.07 7.57 -10.47
N PHE A 17 6.69 7.75 -9.30
CA PHE A 17 6.18 8.51 -8.14
C PHE A 17 5.61 9.88 -8.52
N GLU A 18 6.27 10.59 -9.44
CA GLU A 18 5.82 11.91 -9.92
C GLU A 18 4.47 11.85 -10.65
N THR A 19 4.26 10.84 -11.49
CA THR A 19 3.01 10.66 -12.25
C THR A 19 1.83 10.43 -11.30
N ARG A 20 2.06 9.68 -10.22
CA ARG A 20 1.05 9.38 -9.19
C ARG A 20 0.65 10.65 -8.44
N TRP A 21 1.60 11.54 -8.13
CA TRP A 21 1.36 12.83 -7.49
C TRP A 21 0.55 13.79 -8.40
N TRP A 22 0.89 13.87 -9.69
CA TRP A 22 0.14 14.68 -10.65
C TRP A 22 -1.30 14.21 -10.87
N ILE A 23 -1.56 12.89 -10.82
CA ILE A 23 -2.92 12.34 -10.87
C ILE A 23 -3.72 12.73 -9.62
N ALA A 24 -3.10 12.67 -8.43
CA ALA A 24 -3.74 13.09 -7.19
C ALA A 24 -4.04 14.59 -7.16
N ALA A 25 -3.08 15.43 -7.59
CA ALA A 25 -3.29 16.87 -7.72
C ALA A 25 -4.38 17.20 -8.76
N GLY A 26 -4.39 16.48 -9.89
CA GLY A 26 -5.40 16.62 -10.94
C GLY A 26 -6.80 16.26 -10.47
N SER A 27 -6.95 15.15 -9.73
CA SER A 27 -8.24 14.70 -9.20
C SER A 27 -8.78 15.64 -8.12
N TRP A 28 -7.92 16.17 -7.26
CA TRP A 28 -8.27 17.17 -6.25
C TRP A 28 -8.77 18.48 -6.88
N CYS A 29 -8.04 19.02 -7.86
CA CYS A 29 -8.46 20.22 -8.59
C CYS A 29 -9.74 20.00 -9.39
N ALA A 30 -9.91 18.83 -10.00
CA ALA A 30 -11.14 18.47 -10.70
C ALA A 30 -12.35 18.39 -9.74
N PHE A 31 -12.17 17.79 -8.55
CA PHE A 31 -13.20 17.72 -7.51
C PHE A 31 -13.68 19.12 -7.10
N TRP A 32 -12.76 20.01 -6.73
CA TRP A 32 -13.10 21.38 -6.33
C TRP A 32 -13.71 22.19 -7.47
N SER A 33 -13.24 21.99 -8.70
CA SER A 33 -13.80 22.64 -9.90
C SER A 33 -15.23 22.18 -10.17
N LEU A 34 -15.51 20.89 -10.08
CA LEU A 34 -16.86 20.33 -10.25
C LEU A 34 -17.80 20.77 -9.12
N LEU A 35 -17.30 20.87 -7.89
CA LEU A 35 -18.05 21.37 -6.74
C LEU A 35 -18.41 22.84 -6.91
N LEU A 36 -17.46 23.68 -7.34
CA LEU A 36 -17.69 25.09 -7.64
C LEU A 36 -18.69 25.28 -8.79
N VAL A 37 -18.52 24.53 -9.89
CA VAL A 37 -19.45 24.56 -11.03
C VAL A 37 -20.83 24.06 -10.62
N GLY A 38 -20.91 23.04 -9.78
CA GLY A 38 -22.17 22.53 -9.21
C GLY A 38 -22.88 23.56 -8.33
N LEU A 39 -22.14 24.28 -7.48
CA LEU A 39 -22.68 25.35 -6.63
C LEU A 39 -23.09 26.60 -7.44
N GLN A 40 -22.32 26.97 -8.46
CA GLN A 40 -22.64 28.09 -9.34
C GLN A 40 -23.84 27.80 -10.25
N ARG A 41 -23.97 26.55 -10.74
CA ARG A 41 -25.14 26.10 -11.51
C ARG A 41 -26.36 25.94 -10.61
N ARG A 42 -26.21 25.46 -9.37
CA ARG A 42 -27.29 25.41 -8.37
C ARG A 42 -27.88 26.79 -8.05
N ARG A 43 -27.06 27.85 -8.03
CA ARG A 43 -27.55 29.24 -7.86
C ARG A 43 -28.22 29.81 -9.12
N ARG A 44 -27.98 29.25 -10.31
CA ARG A 44 -28.63 29.68 -11.57
C ARG A 44 -29.89 28.88 -11.92
N ASP A 45 -29.99 27.63 -11.48
CA ASP A 45 -31.10 26.71 -11.80
C ASP A 45 -32.31 26.84 -10.84
N GLU A 46 -32.32 27.82 -9.92
CA GLU A 46 -33.48 28.10 -9.07
C GLU A 46 -34.70 28.66 -9.84
N ASP A 47 -34.57 28.95 -11.15
CA ASP A 47 -35.65 29.59 -11.92
C ASP A 47 -36.37 28.73 -12.98
N ILE A 48 -35.88 27.55 -13.40
CA ILE A 48 -36.56 26.80 -14.50
C ILE A 48 -36.62 25.27 -14.27
N ARG A 49 -37.75 24.85 -13.69
CA ARG A 49 -38.42 23.54 -13.73
C ARG A 49 -37.84 22.50 -14.73
N SER A 50 -37.22 21.41 -14.24
CA SER A 50 -37.29 20.05 -14.86
C SER A 50 -36.71 18.94 -13.97
N GLU A 51 -37.57 18.19 -13.30
CA GLU A 51 -37.22 17.11 -12.35
C GLU A 51 -36.54 15.88 -12.99
N ALA A 52 -36.67 15.69 -14.31
CA ALA A 52 -36.13 14.51 -15.01
C ALA A 52 -34.62 14.58 -15.30
N ARG A 53 -34.04 15.77 -15.48
CA ARG A 53 -32.59 15.93 -15.78
C ARG A 53 -31.71 15.89 -14.53
N GLY A 54 -32.28 16.23 -13.37
CA GLY A 54 -31.57 16.23 -12.10
C GLY A 54 -31.21 14.83 -11.60
N PHE A 55 -32.02 13.80 -11.91
CA PHE A 55 -31.75 12.44 -11.47
C PHE A 55 -30.52 11.84 -12.16
N GLY A 56 -30.40 11.99 -13.49
CA GLY A 56 -29.25 11.48 -14.25
C GLY A 56 -27.92 12.13 -13.87
N LEU A 57 -27.92 13.44 -13.57
CA LEU A 57 -26.73 14.14 -13.12
C LEU A 57 -26.34 13.75 -11.67
N LYS A 58 -27.33 13.64 -10.78
CA LYS A 58 -27.09 13.20 -9.39
C LYS A 58 -26.56 11.77 -9.33
N THR A 59 -27.13 10.84 -10.11
CA THR A 59 -26.64 9.47 -10.17
C THR A 59 -25.25 9.38 -10.80
N SER A 60 -24.97 10.17 -11.84
CA SER A 60 -23.62 10.23 -12.42
C SER A 60 -22.58 10.74 -11.41
N ILE A 61 -22.89 11.78 -10.62
CA ILE A 61 -21.98 12.31 -9.58
C ILE A 61 -21.76 11.27 -8.47
N LEU A 62 -22.82 10.56 -8.05
CA LEU A 62 -22.71 9.52 -7.03
C LEU A 62 -21.88 8.32 -7.51
N ILE A 63 -22.06 7.89 -8.76
CA ILE A 63 -21.28 6.78 -9.35
C ILE A 63 -19.81 7.19 -9.46
N THR A 64 -19.52 8.36 -10.04
CA THR A 64 -18.13 8.83 -10.19
C THR A 64 -17.48 9.05 -8.83
N GLY A 65 -18.18 9.64 -7.86
CA GLY A 65 -17.69 9.82 -6.49
C GLY A 65 -17.42 8.48 -5.80
N GLY A 66 -18.30 7.49 -5.95
CA GLY A 66 -18.11 6.15 -5.43
C GLY A 66 -16.87 5.46 -6.00
N VAL A 67 -16.66 5.56 -7.32
CA VAL A 67 -15.46 5.02 -7.98
C VAL A 67 -14.18 5.72 -7.47
N SER A 68 -14.21 7.03 -7.27
CA SER A 68 -13.07 7.78 -6.71
C SER A 68 -12.76 7.38 -5.27
N VAL A 69 -13.78 7.14 -4.42
CA VAL A 69 -13.57 6.67 -3.04
C VAL A 69 -12.97 5.27 -3.03
N LEU A 70 -13.45 4.36 -3.90
CA LEU A 70 -12.88 3.02 -4.01
C LEU A 70 -11.41 3.07 -4.42
N LEU A 71 -11.07 3.80 -5.49
CA LEU A 71 -9.68 3.94 -5.94
C LEU A 71 -8.80 4.65 -4.90
N GLY A 72 -9.31 5.69 -4.24
CA GLY A 72 -8.61 6.38 -3.16
C GLY A 72 -8.35 5.48 -1.96
N SER A 73 -9.30 4.59 -1.63
CA SER A 73 -9.16 3.63 -0.54
C SER A 73 -8.06 2.59 -0.82
N THR A 74 -7.92 2.13 -2.07
CA THR A 74 -6.84 1.22 -2.47
C THR A 74 -5.48 1.86 -2.22
N ILE A 75 -5.28 3.10 -2.66
CA ILE A 75 -4.01 3.83 -2.47
C ILE A 75 -3.74 4.10 -0.99
N ALA A 76 -4.78 4.43 -0.21
CA ALA A 76 -4.63 4.67 1.22
C ALA A 76 -4.17 3.41 1.97
N LEU A 77 -4.69 2.23 1.62
CA LEU A 77 -4.25 0.96 2.19
C LEU A 77 -2.78 0.67 1.86
N ASP A 78 -2.34 0.98 0.63
CA ASP A 78 -0.95 0.76 0.20
C ASP A 78 0.04 1.66 0.97
N ILE A 79 -0.29 2.95 1.15
CA ILE A 79 0.55 3.90 1.91
C ILE A 79 0.67 3.48 3.37
N VAL A 80 -0.46 3.09 3.96
CA VAL A 80 -0.47 2.62 5.35
C VAL A 80 0.44 1.40 5.46
N GLN A 81 0.33 0.42 4.56
CA GLN A 81 1.15 -0.79 4.61
C GLN A 81 2.66 -0.52 4.54
N GLU A 82 3.09 0.47 3.76
CA GLU A 82 4.51 0.85 3.65
C GLU A 82 5.04 1.48 4.95
N THR A 83 4.21 2.27 5.65
CA THR A 83 4.57 2.83 6.98
C THR A 83 4.66 1.79 8.10
N TRP A 84 4.05 0.61 7.94
CA TRP A 84 4.19 -0.49 8.92
C TRP A 84 5.44 -1.34 8.72
N ARG A 85 6.18 -1.17 7.61
CA ARG A 85 7.42 -1.90 7.37
C ARG A 85 8.50 -1.36 8.29
N THR A 86 8.95 -2.21 9.22
CA THR A 86 10.03 -1.85 10.12
C THR A 86 11.34 -2.38 9.55
N PRO A 87 12.26 -1.52 9.06
CA PRO A 87 13.56 -1.97 8.58
C PRO A 87 14.41 -2.47 9.75
N GLY A 88 15.19 -3.51 9.47
CA GLY A 88 16.11 -4.12 10.42
C GLY A 88 17.40 -4.60 9.74
N VAL A 89 18.40 -4.86 10.57
CA VAL A 89 19.70 -5.39 10.17
C VAL A 89 20.09 -6.56 11.06
N LEU A 90 20.71 -7.58 10.47
CA LEU A 90 21.26 -8.71 11.24
C LEU A 90 22.47 -8.25 12.04
N LEU A 91 22.50 -8.59 13.33
CA LEU A 91 23.63 -8.30 14.22
C LEU A 91 24.72 -9.37 14.12
N GLU A 92 24.31 -10.61 13.92
CA GLU A 92 25.17 -11.79 13.86
C GLU A 92 24.81 -12.65 12.64
N GLU A 93 25.58 -13.73 12.42
CA GLU A 93 25.30 -14.69 11.36
C GLU A 93 24.07 -15.53 11.74
N THR A 94 23.02 -15.52 10.90
CA THR A 94 21.73 -16.12 11.23
C THR A 94 21.21 -17.05 10.15
N ILE A 95 20.65 -18.18 10.57
CA ILE A 95 19.97 -19.12 9.70
C ILE A 95 18.51 -18.69 9.51
N VAL A 96 18.13 -18.43 8.27
CA VAL A 96 16.74 -18.11 7.92
C VAL A 96 15.96 -19.38 7.67
N ARG A 97 14.82 -19.53 8.36
CA ARG A 97 13.97 -20.73 8.28
C ARG A 97 12.65 -20.47 7.56
N SER A 98 12.06 -21.51 7.00
CA SER A 98 10.77 -21.43 6.30
C SER A 98 9.57 -21.27 7.26
N GLY A 99 9.77 -21.55 8.55
CA GLY A 99 8.76 -21.41 9.60
C GLY A 99 9.35 -20.95 10.93
N ASN A 100 8.47 -20.61 11.88
CA ASN A 100 8.80 -20.02 13.17
C ASN A 100 9.26 -21.06 14.21
N GLY A 101 10.30 -21.83 13.88
CA GLY A 101 10.87 -22.85 14.77
C GLY A 101 12.08 -23.56 14.16
N ASP A 102 12.87 -24.21 15.00
CA ASP A 102 14.13 -24.85 14.58
C ASP A 102 13.95 -26.11 13.73
N SER A 103 12.77 -26.72 13.78
CA SER A 103 12.43 -27.91 12.97
C SER A 103 12.16 -27.61 11.51
N PHE A 104 12.10 -26.32 11.11
CA PHE A 104 11.81 -25.92 9.75
C PHE A 104 13.08 -25.85 8.90
N SER A 105 12.91 -26.12 7.61
CA SER A 105 14.00 -26.10 6.62
C SER A 105 14.56 -24.70 6.43
N GLU A 106 15.84 -24.64 6.08
CA GLU A 106 16.55 -23.40 5.78
C GLU A 106 16.11 -22.86 4.41
N VAL A 107 15.90 -21.55 4.34
CA VAL A 107 15.52 -20.85 3.09
C VAL A 107 16.75 -20.58 2.21
N PHE A 108 17.89 -20.39 2.85
CA PHE A 108 19.18 -20.16 2.22
C PHE A 108 20.04 -21.40 2.47
N SER A 109 20.91 -21.72 1.52
CA SER A 109 21.83 -22.85 1.65
C SER A 109 22.94 -22.60 2.67
N GLU A 110 23.16 -21.34 3.02
CA GLU A 110 24.15 -20.88 3.99
C GLU A 110 23.50 -19.84 4.91
N ALA A 111 24.06 -19.67 6.11
CA ALA A 111 23.63 -18.63 7.02
C ALA A 111 23.90 -17.24 6.41
N LEU A 112 23.03 -16.29 6.71
CA LEU A 112 23.21 -14.92 6.26
C LEU A 112 24.18 -14.20 7.19
N PRO A 113 25.17 -13.47 6.66
CA PRO A 113 26.12 -12.76 7.49
C PRO A 113 25.48 -11.56 8.20
N ALA A 114 26.13 -11.10 9.26
CA ALA A 114 25.78 -9.83 9.91
C ALA A 114 25.82 -8.65 8.92
N GLY A 115 24.98 -7.65 9.14
CA GLY A 115 24.87 -6.47 8.28
C GLY A 115 23.90 -6.61 7.12
N VAL A 116 23.27 -7.76 6.92
CA VAL A 116 22.21 -7.92 5.91
C VAL A 116 20.95 -7.19 6.37
N GLU A 117 20.43 -6.33 5.49
CA GLU A 117 19.19 -5.58 5.70
C GLU A 117 17.96 -6.41 5.32
N PHE A 118 16.88 -6.19 6.05
CA PHE A 118 15.58 -6.80 5.80
C PHE A 118 14.43 -5.94 6.32
N GLU A 119 13.22 -6.26 5.89
CA GLU A 119 11.97 -5.66 6.38
C GLU A 119 11.22 -6.66 7.25
N VAL A 120 10.85 -6.26 8.47
CA VAL A 120 9.99 -7.08 9.34
C VAL A 120 8.54 -7.02 8.85
N GLN A 121 7.95 -8.18 8.59
CA GLN A 121 6.57 -8.35 8.16
C GLN A 121 5.64 -8.73 9.30
N ASP A 122 6.11 -9.63 10.16
CA ASP A 122 5.36 -10.14 11.30
C ASP A 122 6.31 -10.39 12.47
N SER A 123 5.80 -10.28 13.69
CA SER A 123 6.56 -10.45 14.92
C SER A 123 5.83 -11.39 15.87
N ARG A 124 6.53 -12.45 16.26
CA ARG A 124 6.12 -13.40 17.31
C ARG A 124 7.13 -13.32 18.47
N PRO A 125 6.78 -13.86 19.66
CA PRO A 125 7.60 -13.69 20.87
C PRO A 125 9.09 -14.03 20.74
N SER A 126 9.45 -14.98 19.87
CA SER A 126 10.86 -15.40 19.67
C SER A 126 11.29 -15.41 18.20
N TRP A 127 10.41 -14.99 17.28
CA TRP A 127 10.64 -15.12 15.84
C TRP A 127 10.11 -13.92 15.09
N HIS A 128 10.87 -13.45 14.11
CA HIS A 128 10.45 -12.41 13.19
C HIS A 128 10.35 -12.98 11.78
N GLN A 129 9.20 -12.75 11.14
CA GLN A 129 9.07 -12.99 9.71
C GLN A 129 9.61 -11.77 8.99
N VAL A 130 10.59 -11.99 8.11
CA VAL A 130 11.32 -10.94 7.43
C VAL A 130 11.32 -11.16 5.92
N ARG A 131 11.44 -10.09 5.16
CA ARG A 131 11.69 -10.11 3.71
C ARG A 131 13.00 -9.38 3.42
N PHE A 132 13.84 -10.03 2.63
CA PHE A 132 15.14 -9.52 2.21
C PHE A 132 15.01 -8.73 0.91
N SER A 133 16.06 -7.97 0.59
CA SER A 133 16.15 -7.14 -0.63
C SER A 133 16.07 -7.96 -1.93
N ASP A 134 16.39 -9.25 -1.89
CA ASP A 134 16.28 -10.19 -3.01
C ASP A 134 14.85 -10.73 -3.22
N GLY A 135 13.88 -10.29 -2.40
CA GLY A 135 12.48 -10.69 -2.48
C GLY A 135 12.15 -11.98 -1.72
N ARG A 136 13.14 -12.74 -1.23
CA ARG A 136 12.90 -13.93 -0.39
C ARG A 136 12.39 -13.51 0.98
N SER A 137 11.58 -14.39 1.56
CA SER A 137 11.06 -14.21 2.92
C SER A 137 11.32 -15.44 3.77
N GLY A 138 11.50 -15.24 5.06
CA GLY A 138 11.66 -16.33 6.01
C GLY A 138 11.57 -15.84 7.45
N TRP A 139 11.85 -16.75 8.37
CA TRP A 139 11.80 -16.53 9.80
C TRP A 139 13.20 -16.53 10.38
N ILE A 140 13.49 -15.54 11.23
CA ILE A 140 14.74 -15.41 11.97
C ILE A 140 14.45 -15.28 13.46
N ALA A 141 15.40 -15.67 14.30
CA ALA A 141 15.28 -15.52 15.75
C ALA A 141 15.24 -14.02 16.12
N ALA A 142 14.43 -13.67 17.11
CA ALA A 142 14.27 -12.27 17.52
C ALA A 142 15.55 -11.66 18.11
N ASP A 143 16.41 -12.50 18.70
CA ASP A 143 17.65 -12.08 19.37
C ASP A 143 18.74 -11.63 18.40
N ASP A 144 18.68 -12.03 17.13
CA ASP A 144 19.73 -11.78 16.12
C ASP A 144 19.56 -10.43 15.38
N VAL A 145 18.57 -9.63 15.78
CA VAL A 145 18.05 -8.51 14.98
C VAL A 145 18.19 -7.17 15.69
N ALA A 146 18.70 -6.17 14.99
CA ALA A 146 18.55 -4.76 15.35
C ALA A 146 17.53 -4.06 14.44
N ARG A 147 16.61 -3.29 15.04
CA ARG A 147 15.60 -2.50 14.30
C ARG A 147 16.07 -1.06 14.15
N ILE A 148 15.96 -0.51 12.95
CA ILE A 148 16.28 0.90 12.66
C ILE A 148 14.99 1.70 12.81
N GLY A 149 14.63 2.08 14.05
CA GLY A 149 13.36 2.77 14.26
C GLY A 149 13.00 3.23 15.68
N ASN A 150 13.87 3.11 16.67
CA ASN A 150 13.64 3.72 17.99
C ASN A 150 14.97 3.98 18.72
N SER A 151 15.35 5.25 18.82
CA SER A 151 16.33 5.79 19.78
C SER A 151 15.64 6.86 20.61
#